data_AF-A0A661HI28-F1
#
_entry.id   AF-A0A661HI28-F1
#
_cell.length_a   1.000
_cell.length_b   1.000
_cell.length_c   1.000
_cell.angle_alpha   90.00
_cell.angle_beta   90.00
_cell.angle_gamma   90.00
#
_symmetry.space_group_name_H-M   'P 1'
#
loop_
_entity.id
_entity.type
_entity.pdbx_description
1 polymer ?
#
loop_
_entity_poly.entity_id
_entity_poly.type
_entity_poly.pdbx_seq_one_letter_code
_entity_poly.pdbx_strand_id
1 'polypeptide(L)'
;MSETIDTPTVETDQMGYEGQLAKETTLPETSNAKDVQTIINEAVKEVTVDEGGKYVYPKDMDPMLKAAVAATKSYRDNQSGFTKSQQSLKESEAEATALREELANVTEGRLELSKEDLNELNELKTSDPEAWRVKLNSLEEASKTAINEKLDEVTEKVRNKASGEHELARRYAYLKEFNIGREFEITPDTLDDDIPPRITAKLADGTYTFEKYLDEVATYLDKGKVVASVKPNATKDLNGANGSSNPATAENDKQGELDYSQQAF
;
A
#
# COMPACT_ATOMS: atom_id res chain seq x y z
N MET A 1 -60.85 -19.30 -19.51
CA MET A 1 -60.01 -19.44 -18.31
C MET A 1 -58.58 -19.26 -18.77
N SER A 2 -58.04 -18.04 -18.61
CA SER A 2 -56.65 -17.74 -18.92
C SER A 2 -56.01 -17.26 -17.63
N GLU A 3 -55.11 -18.07 -17.10
CA GLU A 3 -54.30 -17.75 -15.92
C GLU A 3 -53.23 -16.74 -16.32
N THR A 4 -53.26 -15.58 -15.66
CA THR A 4 -52.19 -14.59 -15.64
C THR A 4 -51.08 -15.09 -14.73
N ILE A 5 -49.91 -15.39 -15.28
CA ILE A 5 -48.70 -15.67 -14.51
C ILE A 5 -48.13 -14.33 -14.05
N ASP A 6 -48.03 -14.17 -12.73
CA ASP A 6 -47.45 -13.04 -12.03
C ASP A 6 -45.92 -13.08 -12.20
N THR A 7 -45.33 -12.03 -12.75
CA THR A 7 -43.88 -11.92 -12.94
C THR A 7 -43.28 -11.28 -11.69
N PRO A 8 -42.38 -11.95 -10.94
CA PRO A 8 -41.76 -11.33 -9.79
C PRO A 8 -40.82 -10.21 -10.24
N THR A 9 -41.01 -9.05 -9.63
CA THR A 9 -40.24 -7.83 -9.79
C THR A 9 -38.80 -8.09 -9.32
N VAL A 10 -37.82 -7.85 -10.19
CA VAL A 10 -36.40 -7.94 -9.85
C VAL A 10 -36.03 -6.66 -9.09
N GLU A 11 -35.85 -6.76 -7.77
CA GLU A 11 -35.16 -5.72 -7.00
C GLU A 11 -33.71 -5.63 -7.47
N THR A 12 -33.32 -4.44 -7.91
CA THR A 12 -31.96 -4.11 -8.33
C THR A 12 -31.18 -3.65 -7.11
N ASP A 13 -30.22 -4.46 -6.67
CA ASP A 13 -29.27 -4.07 -5.63
C ASP A 13 -28.26 -3.05 -6.21
N GLN A 14 -27.88 -2.04 -5.42
CA GLN A 14 -27.14 -0.82 -5.84
C GLN A 14 -25.68 -1.06 -6.25
N MET A 15 -25.26 -2.32 -6.46
CA MET A 15 -23.90 -2.69 -6.82
C MET A 15 -23.75 -3.11 -8.30
N GLY A 16 -24.79 -2.99 -9.12
CA GLY A 16 -24.67 -3.11 -10.58
C GLY A 16 -24.28 -4.50 -11.11
N TYR A 17 -24.38 -5.55 -10.30
CA TYR A 17 -24.20 -6.92 -10.75
C TYR A 17 -25.55 -7.53 -11.15
N GLU A 18 -25.79 -7.67 -12.45
CA GLU A 18 -26.87 -8.50 -12.96
C GLU A 18 -26.61 -9.96 -12.53
N GLY A 19 -27.30 -10.40 -11.48
CA GLY A 19 -27.31 -11.79 -11.06
C GLY A 19 -28.01 -12.65 -12.11
N GLN A 20 -27.25 -13.20 -13.05
CA GLN A 20 -27.75 -14.29 -13.87
C GLN A 20 -28.03 -15.48 -12.92
N LEU A 21 -29.31 -15.75 -12.67
CA LEU A 21 -29.78 -16.96 -11.99
C LEU A 21 -29.18 -18.16 -12.71
N ALA A 22 -28.23 -18.82 -12.05
CA ALA A 22 -27.58 -20.01 -12.56
C ALA A 22 -28.65 -21.05 -12.91
N LYS A 23 -28.59 -21.56 -14.14
CA LYS A 23 -29.51 -22.58 -14.64
C LYS A 23 -29.46 -23.79 -13.71
N GLU A 24 -30.58 -24.08 -13.07
CA GLU A 24 -30.76 -25.16 -12.10
C GLU A 24 -30.32 -26.49 -12.73
N THR A 25 -29.13 -26.93 -12.35
CA THR A 25 -28.58 -28.21 -12.78
C THR A 25 -29.05 -29.22 -11.75
N THR A 26 -30.07 -30.00 -12.10
CA THR A 26 -30.55 -31.10 -11.26
C THR A 26 -29.42 -32.12 -11.12
N LEU A 27 -28.79 -32.12 -9.95
CA LEU A 27 -27.85 -33.16 -9.55
C LEU A 27 -28.60 -34.50 -9.46
N PRO A 28 -28.03 -35.62 -9.95
CA PRO A 28 -28.68 -36.91 -9.87
C PRO A 28 -28.85 -37.32 -8.40
N GLU A 29 -30.06 -37.76 -8.05
CA GLU A 29 -30.39 -38.31 -6.73
C GLU A 29 -29.46 -39.49 -6.41
N THR A 30 -28.55 -39.29 -5.47
CA THR A 30 -27.75 -40.38 -4.90
C THR A 30 -28.34 -40.79 -3.55
N SER A 31 -29.09 -41.89 -3.63
CA SER A 31 -29.45 -42.83 -2.58
C SER A 31 -28.45 -42.94 -1.40
N ASN A 32 -28.96 -42.70 -0.19
CA ASN A 32 -28.57 -43.32 1.10
C ASN A 32 -27.09 -43.43 1.53
N ALA A 33 -26.17 -42.66 0.95
CA ALA A 33 -24.90 -42.35 1.61
C ALA A 33 -25.09 -41.05 2.40
N LYS A 34 -24.60 -40.96 3.64
CA LYS A 34 -24.49 -39.66 4.33
C LYS A 34 -23.87 -38.68 3.33
N ASP A 35 -24.58 -37.58 3.06
CA ASP A 35 -24.11 -36.54 2.14
C ASP A 35 -22.64 -36.22 2.47
N VAL A 36 -21.78 -36.22 1.45
CA VAL A 36 -20.33 -36.05 1.60
C VAL A 36 -20.03 -34.77 2.40
N GLN A 37 -20.85 -33.73 2.20
CA GLN A 37 -20.76 -32.49 2.98
C GLN A 37 -21.09 -32.69 4.46
N THR A 38 -22.04 -33.56 4.79
CA THR A 38 -22.39 -33.92 6.17
C THR A 38 -21.26 -34.72 6.84
N ILE A 39 -20.63 -35.66 6.12
CA ILE A 39 -19.46 -36.41 6.63
C ILE A 39 -18.29 -35.46 6.90
N ILE A 40 -18.01 -34.53 5.97
CA ILE A 40 -16.97 -33.50 6.17
C ILE A 40 -17.30 -32.62 7.38
N ASN A 41 -18.57 -32.20 7.54
CA ASN A 41 -19.00 -31.36 8.66
C ASN A 41 -18.90 -32.07 10.02
N GLU A 42 -19.20 -33.37 10.08
CA GLU A 42 -19.00 -34.20 11.28
C GLU A 42 -17.50 -34.32 11.59
N ALA A 43 -16.68 -34.67 10.59
CA ALA A 43 -15.23 -34.80 10.75
C ALA A 43 -14.53 -33.49 11.14
N VAL A 44 -15.00 -32.33 10.66
CA VAL A 44 -14.48 -31.00 11.07
C VAL A 44 -14.67 -30.75 12.57
N LYS A 45 -15.73 -31.28 13.19
CA LYS A 45 -15.98 -31.11 14.64
C LYS A 45 -15.00 -31.89 15.50
N GLU A 46 -14.42 -32.96 14.97
CA GLU A 46 -13.45 -33.81 15.66
C GLU A 46 -12.01 -33.28 15.55
N VAL A 47 -11.75 -32.30 14.67
CA VAL A 47 -10.43 -31.69 14.51
C VAL A 47 -10.15 -30.71 15.65
N THR A 48 -9.20 -31.07 16.51
CA THR A 48 -8.72 -30.23 17.61
C THR A 48 -7.58 -29.31 17.17
N VAL A 49 -7.28 -28.29 17.98
CA VAL A 49 -6.18 -27.35 17.77
C VAL A 49 -5.17 -27.60 18.89
N ASP A 50 -3.88 -27.72 18.55
CA ASP A 50 -2.81 -27.84 19.55
C ASP A 50 -2.38 -26.47 20.12
N GLU A 51 -1.49 -26.48 21.12
CA GLU A 51 -0.96 -25.25 21.76
C GLU A 51 -0.22 -24.32 20.79
N GLY A 52 0.18 -24.82 19.61
CA GLY A 52 0.82 -24.06 18.54
C GLY A 52 -0.15 -23.52 17.48
N GLY A 53 -1.46 -23.71 17.66
CA GLY A 53 -2.47 -23.25 16.70
C GLY A 53 -2.61 -24.15 15.46
N LYS A 54 -1.99 -25.33 15.44
CA LYS A 54 -2.02 -26.26 14.31
C LYS A 54 -3.16 -27.26 14.47
N TYR A 55 -3.81 -27.59 13.35
CA TYR A 55 -4.89 -28.57 13.35
C TYR A 55 -4.37 -30.00 13.54
N VAL A 56 -4.90 -30.68 14.55
CA VAL A 56 -4.63 -32.09 14.83
C VAL A 56 -5.78 -32.92 14.26
N TYR A 57 -5.45 -33.70 13.23
CA TYR A 57 -6.40 -34.60 12.57
C TYR A 57 -6.31 -36.02 13.15
N PRO A 58 -7.41 -36.78 13.23
CA PRO A 58 -7.38 -38.21 13.58
C PRO A 58 -6.42 -39.00 12.68
N LYS A 59 -5.66 -39.93 13.27
CA LYS A 59 -4.60 -40.68 12.57
C LYS A 59 -5.11 -41.59 11.45
N ASP A 60 -6.37 -42.00 11.51
CA ASP A 60 -6.98 -42.97 10.57
C ASP A 60 -7.87 -42.29 9.50
N MET A 61 -7.74 -40.97 9.32
CA MET A 61 -8.54 -40.21 8.35
C MET A 61 -8.00 -40.42 6.93
N ASP A 62 -8.90 -40.75 6.00
CA ASP A 62 -8.59 -40.86 4.57
C ASP A 62 -7.94 -39.56 4.04
N PRO A 63 -6.87 -39.63 3.22
CA PRO A 63 -6.16 -38.44 2.73
C PRO A 63 -7.06 -37.44 2.00
N MET A 64 -8.07 -37.90 1.26
CA MET A 64 -8.99 -37.03 0.53
C MET A 64 -9.99 -36.35 1.49
N LEU A 65 -10.50 -37.08 2.48
CA LEU A 65 -11.31 -36.50 3.55
C LEU A 65 -10.52 -35.48 4.38
N LYS A 66 -9.25 -35.75 4.68
CA LYS A 66 -8.35 -34.84 5.41
C LYS A 66 -8.15 -33.52 4.65
N ALA A 67 -7.93 -33.57 3.34
CA ALA A 67 -7.81 -32.38 2.50
C ALA A 67 -9.12 -31.58 2.47
N ALA A 68 -10.28 -32.25 2.35
CA ALA A 68 -11.58 -31.61 2.34
C ALA A 68 -11.94 -30.96 3.69
N VAL A 69 -11.64 -31.63 4.80
CA VAL A 69 -11.79 -31.10 6.17
C VAL A 69 -10.86 -29.90 6.40
N ALA A 70 -9.60 -29.97 5.94
CA ALA A 70 -8.66 -28.86 6.03
C ALA A 70 -9.13 -27.63 5.23
N ALA A 71 -9.58 -27.83 3.99
CA ALA A 71 -10.09 -26.77 3.13
C ALA A 71 -11.36 -26.12 3.74
N THR A 72 -12.27 -26.94 4.28
CA THR A 72 -13.50 -26.46 4.91
C THR A 72 -13.21 -25.66 6.18
N LYS A 73 -12.24 -26.09 7.00
CA LYS A 73 -11.84 -25.36 8.21
C LYS A 73 -11.15 -24.04 7.87
N SER A 74 -10.22 -24.05 6.91
CA SER A 74 -9.59 -22.83 6.39
C SER A 74 -10.62 -21.85 5.83
N TYR A 75 -11.60 -22.33 5.06
CA TYR A 75 -12.69 -21.49 4.55
C TYR A 75 -13.51 -20.85 5.68
N ARG A 76 -13.89 -21.62 6.70
CA ARG A 76 -14.64 -21.11 7.87
C ARG A 76 -13.85 -20.08 8.66
N ASP A 77 -12.58 -20.35 8.89
CA ASP A 77 -11.72 -19.47 9.66
C ASP A 77 -11.44 -18.17 8.90
N ASN A 78 -11.24 -18.24 7.58
CA ASN A 78 -11.13 -17.05 6.72
C ASN A 78 -12.43 -16.24 6.69
N GLN A 79 -13.60 -16.88 6.59
CA GLN A 79 -14.91 -16.21 6.66
C GLN A 79 -15.15 -15.55 8.03
N SER A 80 -14.77 -16.23 9.12
CA SER A 80 -14.87 -15.68 10.47
C SER A 80 -13.93 -14.50 10.67
N GLY A 81 -12.67 -14.63 10.23
CA GLY A 81 -11.68 -13.56 10.27
C GLY A 81 -12.10 -12.36 9.44
N PHE A 82 -12.61 -12.59 8.22
CA PHE A 82 -13.15 -11.53 7.36
C PHE A 82 -14.33 -10.82 8.01
N THR A 83 -15.31 -11.55 8.55
CA THR A 83 -16.46 -10.96 9.24
C THR A 83 -16.03 -10.12 10.44
N LYS A 84 -15.10 -10.63 11.26
CA LYS A 84 -14.54 -9.88 12.40
C LYS A 84 -13.80 -8.64 11.97
N SER A 85 -13.01 -8.72 10.90
CA SER A 85 -12.30 -7.57 10.34
C SER A 85 -13.26 -6.52 9.80
N GLN A 86 -14.34 -6.92 9.13
CA GLN A 86 -15.38 -6.02 8.64
C GLN A 86 -16.13 -5.36 9.81
N GLN A 87 -16.41 -6.12 10.88
CA GLN A 87 -17.02 -5.56 12.09
C GLN A 87 -16.10 -4.53 12.75
N SER A 88 -14.82 -4.87 12.96
CA SER A 88 -13.85 -3.94 13.55
C SER A 88 -13.62 -2.69 12.69
N LEU A 89 -13.66 -2.82 11.36
CA LEU A 89 -13.61 -1.69 10.46
C LEU A 89 -14.82 -0.77 10.67
N LYS A 90 -16.04 -1.33 10.68
CA LYS A 90 -17.27 -0.56 10.92
C LYS A 90 -17.31 0.09 12.30
N GLU A 91 -16.83 -0.60 13.34
CA GLU A 91 -16.71 -0.06 14.69
C GLU A 91 -15.76 1.13 14.70
N SER A 92 -14.58 0.99 14.10
CA SER A 92 -13.59 2.09 14.00
C SER A 92 -14.09 3.26 13.16
N GLU A 93 -14.82 3.00 12.07
CA GLU A 93 -15.46 4.05 11.26
C GLU A 93 -16.54 4.81 12.05
N ALA A 94 -17.35 4.08 12.83
CA ALA A 94 -18.36 4.68 13.69
C ALA A 94 -17.74 5.50 14.83
N GLU A 95 -16.69 4.99 15.47
CA GLU A 95 -15.93 5.72 16.50
C GLU A 95 -15.30 6.99 15.92
N ALA A 96 -14.67 6.92 14.75
CA ALA A 96 -14.10 8.08 14.08
C ALA A 96 -15.16 9.12 13.74
N THR A 97 -16.33 8.69 13.28
CA THR A 97 -17.46 9.58 12.98
C THR A 97 -17.98 10.25 14.25
N ALA A 98 -18.22 9.49 15.32
CA ALA A 98 -18.69 10.00 16.59
C ALA A 98 -17.71 11.02 17.21
N LEU A 99 -16.40 10.72 17.18
CA LEU A 99 -15.37 11.64 17.66
C LEU A 99 -15.30 12.93 16.83
N ARG A 100 -15.49 12.84 15.51
CA ARG A 100 -15.54 14.02 14.62
C ARG A 100 -16.75 14.89 14.95
N GLU A 101 -17.93 14.29 15.14
CA GLU A 101 -19.15 15.01 15.53
C GLU A 101 -19.01 15.66 16.90
N GLU A 102 -18.48 14.93 17.90
CA GLU A 102 -18.23 15.48 19.23
C GLU A 102 -17.23 16.63 19.19
N LEU A 103 -16.15 16.51 18.42
CA LEU A 103 -15.19 17.59 18.24
C LEU A 103 -15.82 18.80 17.55
N ALA A 104 -16.61 18.61 16.51
CA ALA A 104 -17.34 19.69 15.85
C ALA A 104 -18.24 20.42 16.85
N ASN A 105 -19.02 19.70 17.66
CA ASN A 105 -19.91 20.27 18.67
C ASN A 105 -19.15 21.03 19.78
N VAL A 106 -18.02 20.50 20.26
CA VAL A 106 -17.17 21.19 21.27
C VAL A 106 -16.55 22.46 20.70
N THR A 107 -16.24 22.46 19.41
CA THR A 107 -15.62 23.60 18.72
C THR A 107 -16.66 24.66 18.29
N GLU A 108 -17.90 24.27 18.01
CA GLU A 108 -19.05 25.18 17.81
C GLU A 108 -19.27 26.08 19.04
N GLY A 109 -19.10 25.56 20.26
CA GLY A 109 -19.15 26.37 21.49
C GLY A 109 -18.03 27.42 21.62
N ARG A 110 -17.06 27.40 20.70
CA ARG A 110 -15.87 28.26 20.64
C ARG A 110 -15.75 28.97 19.30
N LEU A 111 -16.88 29.32 18.67
CA LEU A 111 -16.92 30.25 17.53
C LEU A 111 -16.10 31.52 17.85
N GLU A 112 -14.85 31.53 17.41
CA GLU A 112 -13.99 32.71 17.41
C GLU A 112 -14.48 33.61 16.27
N LEU A 113 -15.61 34.26 16.50
CA LEU A 113 -16.20 35.20 15.57
C LEU A 113 -15.22 36.34 15.31
N SER A 114 -15.12 36.76 14.05
CA SER A 114 -14.38 37.96 13.71
C SER A 114 -14.97 39.17 14.45
N LYS A 115 -14.16 40.22 14.63
CA LYS A 115 -14.64 41.45 15.29
C LYS A 115 -15.77 42.09 14.48
N GLU A 116 -15.69 41.97 13.16
CA GLU A 116 -16.66 42.44 12.20
C GLU A 116 -18.00 41.71 12.35
N ASP A 117 -17.99 40.37 12.41
CA ASP A 117 -19.20 39.56 12.59
C ASP A 117 -19.87 39.81 13.95
N LEU A 118 -19.07 40.01 15.00
CA LEU A 118 -19.58 40.37 16.33
C LEU A 118 -20.28 41.74 16.32
N ASN A 119 -19.72 42.73 15.62
CA ASN A 119 -20.32 44.05 15.53
C ASN A 119 -21.64 44.00 14.76
N GLU A 120 -21.68 43.29 13.63
CA GLU A 120 -22.88 43.08 12.83
C GLU A 120 -23.97 42.35 13.62
N LEU A 121 -23.62 41.26 14.33
CA LEU A 121 -24.55 40.55 15.20
C LEU A 121 -25.07 41.43 16.34
N ASN A 122 -24.23 42.26 16.97
CA ASN A 122 -24.66 43.13 18.05
C ASN A 122 -25.64 44.21 17.57
N GLU A 123 -25.43 44.76 16.37
CA GLU A 123 -26.34 45.72 15.76
C GLU A 123 -27.69 45.07 15.43
N LEU A 124 -27.65 43.94 14.70
CA LEU A 124 -28.84 43.16 14.33
C LEU A 124 -29.66 42.71 15.54
N LYS A 125 -29.01 42.33 16.64
CA LYS A 125 -29.69 41.90 17.86
C LYS A 125 -30.68 42.94 18.40
N THR A 126 -30.39 44.23 18.20
CA THR A 126 -31.24 45.34 18.62
C THR A 126 -32.16 45.88 17.54
N SER A 127 -31.78 45.77 16.26
CA SER A 127 -32.52 46.36 15.14
C SER A 127 -33.45 45.37 14.43
N ASP A 128 -33.02 44.13 14.24
CA ASP A 128 -33.77 43.06 13.58
C ASP A 128 -33.40 41.66 14.16
N PRO A 129 -34.16 41.19 15.17
CA PRO A 129 -33.89 39.91 15.83
C PRO A 129 -33.99 38.69 14.91
N GLU A 130 -34.76 38.74 13.83
CA GLU A 130 -34.86 37.62 12.88
C GLU A 130 -33.64 37.57 11.97
N ALA A 131 -33.22 38.71 11.44
CA ALA A 131 -31.96 38.81 10.70
C ALA A 131 -30.76 38.38 11.56
N TRP A 132 -30.78 38.70 12.85
CA TRP A 132 -29.78 38.22 13.82
C TRP A 132 -29.73 36.68 13.89
N ARG A 133 -30.87 36.00 14.03
CA ARG A 133 -30.90 34.52 14.07
C ARG A 133 -30.39 33.91 12.78
N VAL A 134 -30.80 34.45 11.64
CA VAL A 134 -30.35 33.96 10.32
C VAL A 134 -28.84 34.10 10.18
N LYS A 135 -28.27 35.25 10.55
CA LYS A 135 -26.83 35.48 10.50
C LYS A 135 -26.08 34.56 11.45
N LEU A 136 -26.57 34.37 12.68
CA LEU A 136 -25.94 33.48 13.66
C LEU A 136 -25.90 32.03 13.15
N ASN A 137 -27.03 31.50 12.67
CA ASN A 137 -27.10 30.15 12.11
C ASN A 137 -26.13 29.98 10.93
N SER A 138 -26.03 30.99 10.07
CA SER A 138 -25.09 30.98 8.93
C SER A 138 -23.63 30.94 9.38
N LEU A 139 -23.26 31.68 10.42
CA LEU A 139 -21.91 31.67 10.98
C LEU A 139 -21.60 30.33 11.67
N GLU A 140 -22.57 29.74 12.37
CA GLU A 140 -22.47 28.41 12.95
C GLU A 140 -22.23 27.34 11.87
N GLU A 141 -23.02 27.36 10.79
CA GLU A 141 -22.87 26.42 9.67
C GLU A 141 -21.53 26.59 8.94
N ALA A 142 -21.09 27.83 8.71
CA ALA A 142 -19.79 28.11 8.11
C ALA A 142 -18.63 27.61 8.99
N SER A 143 -18.71 27.83 10.31
CA SER A 143 -17.72 27.33 11.26
C SER A 143 -17.66 25.80 11.26
N LYS A 144 -18.82 25.13 11.30
CA LYS A 144 -18.91 23.67 11.24
C LYS A 144 -18.26 23.11 9.98
N THR A 145 -18.54 23.72 8.84
CA THR A 145 -17.95 23.34 7.55
C THR A 145 -16.42 23.48 7.59
N ALA A 146 -15.91 24.62 8.07
CA ALA A 146 -14.47 24.86 8.17
C ALA A 146 -13.76 23.91 9.16
N ILE A 147 -14.43 23.51 10.25
CA ILE A 147 -13.91 22.52 11.21
C ILE A 147 -13.83 21.15 10.54
N ASN A 148 -14.88 20.73 9.82
CA ASN A 148 -14.91 19.45 9.11
C ASN A 148 -13.82 19.38 8.03
N GLU A 149 -13.63 20.45 7.25
CA GLU A 149 -12.55 20.52 6.25
C GLU A 149 -11.16 20.34 6.89
N LYS A 150 -10.90 21.03 8.02
CA LYS A 150 -9.64 20.86 8.77
C LYS A 150 -9.48 19.45 9.32
N LEU A 151 -10.57 18.84 9.80
CA LEU A 151 -10.54 17.47 10.31
C LEU A 151 -10.21 16.47 9.20
N ASP A 152 -10.77 16.64 8.01
CA ASP A 152 -10.47 15.80 6.87
C ASP A 152 -9.01 15.97 6.42
N GLU A 153 -8.50 17.20 6.35
CA GLU A 153 -7.09 17.46 6.04
C GLU A 153 -6.14 16.80 7.07
N VAL A 154 -6.43 16.92 8.37
CA VAL A 154 -5.63 16.28 9.42
C VAL A 154 -5.73 14.75 9.32
N THR A 155 -6.93 14.22 9.07
CA THR A 155 -7.13 12.78 8.92
C THR A 155 -6.34 12.23 7.76
N GLU A 156 -6.35 12.91 6.60
CA GLU A 156 -5.59 12.51 5.42
C GLU A 156 -4.08 12.51 5.70
N LYS A 157 -3.57 13.56 6.36
CA LYS A 157 -2.16 13.62 6.78
C LYS A 157 -1.78 12.47 7.70
N VAL A 158 -2.61 12.18 8.71
CA VAL A 158 -2.36 11.06 9.64
C VAL A 158 -2.42 9.72 8.92
N ARG A 159 -3.39 9.51 8.02
CA ARG A 159 -3.52 8.29 7.22
C ARG A 159 -2.29 8.06 6.33
N ASN A 160 -1.85 9.10 5.63
CA ASN A 160 -0.67 9.04 4.78
C ASN A 160 0.59 8.73 5.59
N LYS A 161 0.74 9.36 6.77
CA LYS A 161 1.85 9.08 7.68
C LYS A 161 1.81 7.63 8.19
N ALA A 162 0.66 7.15 8.66
CA ALA A 162 0.49 5.80 9.17
C ALA A 162 0.77 4.74 8.09
N SER A 163 0.26 4.93 6.87
CA SER A 163 0.59 4.07 5.72
C SER A 163 2.09 4.08 5.42
N GLY A 164 2.73 5.24 5.43
CA GLY A 164 4.17 5.36 5.22
C GLY A 164 4.99 4.64 6.30
N GLU A 165 4.62 4.79 7.58
CA GLU A 165 5.25 4.11 8.71
C GLU A 165 5.07 2.59 8.65
N HIS A 166 3.87 2.11 8.29
CA HIS A 166 3.61 0.69 8.11
C HIS A 166 4.40 0.10 6.95
N GLU A 167 4.44 0.79 5.81
CA GLU A 167 5.26 0.39 4.66
C GLU A 167 6.74 0.30 5.04
N LEU A 168 7.26 1.31 5.75
CA LEU A 168 8.64 1.33 6.21
C LEU A 168 8.94 0.18 7.18
N ALA A 169 8.05 -0.09 8.14
CA ALA A 169 8.17 -1.23 9.04
C ALA A 169 8.16 -2.57 8.29
N ARG A 170 7.29 -2.74 7.28
CA ARG A 170 7.28 -3.92 6.40
C ARG A 170 8.62 -4.09 5.69
N ARG A 171 9.17 -3.00 5.14
CA ARG A 171 10.47 -3.03 4.44
C ARG A 171 11.61 -3.43 5.37
N TYR A 172 11.67 -2.90 6.59
CA TYR A 172 12.68 -3.31 7.57
C TYR A 172 12.55 -4.78 7.99
N ALA A 173 11.32 -5.26 8.21
CA ALA A 173 11.07 -6.66 8.53
C ALA A 173 11.51 -7.58 7.37
N TYR A 174 11.14 -7.21 6.13
CA TYR A 174 11.51 -7.96 4.95
C TYR A 174 13.02 -7.94 4.70
N LEU A 175 13.69 -6.79 4.87
CA LEU A 175 15.16 -6.70 4.75
C LEU A 175 15.86 -7.62 5.76
N LYS A 176 15.37 -7.64 7.02
CA LYS A 176 15.89 -8.54 8.05
C LYS A 176 15.74 -10.01 7.66
N GLU A 177 14.57 -10.39 7.14
CA GLU A 177 14.32 -11.76 6.66
C GLU A 177 15.19 -12.10 5.45
N PHE A 178 15.31 -11.18 4.49
CA PHE A 178 16.11 -11.32 3.28
C PHE A 178 17.61 -11.50 3.58
N ASN A 179 18.09 -10.93 4.68
CA ASN A 179 19.47 -11.07 5.14
C ASN A 179 19.76 -12.39 5.85
N ILE A 180 18.75 -13.19 6.22
CA ILE A 180 18.96 -14.48 6.89
C ILE A 180 19.74 -15.41 5.97
N GLY A 181 20.94 -15.82 6.41
CA GLY A 181 21.79 -16.77 5.69
C GLY A 181 22.63 -16.16 4.57
N ARG A 182 22.64 -14.82 4.41
CA ARG A 182 23.58 -14.12 3.52
C ARG A 182 24.95 -13.94 4.18
N GLU A 183 26.00 -14.04 3.38
CA GLU A 183 27.39 -13.76 3.82
C GLU A 183 27.63 -12.25 3.97
N PHE A 184 27.05 -11.45 3.08
CA PHE A 184 27.07 -9.99 3.14
C PHE A 184 25.67 -9.45 3.38
N GLU A 185 25.50 -8.82 4.55
CA GLU A 185 24.25 -8.20 4.96
C GLU A 185 24.00 -6.91 4.18
N ILE A 186 22.81 -6.79 3.59
CA ILE A 186 22.36 -5.54 2.98
C ILE A 186 21.79 -4.68 4.10
N THR A 187 22.47 -3.58 4.41
CA THR A 187 22.07 -2.60 5.43
C THR A 187 21.50 -1.34 4.79
N PRO A 188 20.76 -0.51 5.53
CA PRO A 188 20.31 0.80 5.03
C PRO A 188 21.47 1.63 4.46
N ASP A 189 22.62 1.64 5.12
CA ASP A 189 23.81 2.37 4.65
C ASP A 189 24.30 1.84 3.29
N THR A 190 24.33 0.52 3.09
CA THR A 190 24.69 -0.04 1.77
C THR A 190 23.67 0.29 0.68
N LEU A 191 22.38 0.42 1.04
CA LEU A 191 21.34 0.81 0.10
C LEU A 191 21.49 2.26 -0.37
N ASP A 192 22.00 3.14 0.50
CA ASP A 192 22.17 4.56 0.22
C ASP A 192 23.52 4.86 -0.47
N ASP A 193 24.60 4.22 -0.04
CA ASP A 193 25.96 4.55 -0.49
C ASP A 193 26.42 3.70 -1.69
N ASP A 194 26.04 2.42 -1.74
CA ASP A 194 26.59 1.47 -2.72
C ASP A 194 25.66 1.17 -3.89
N ILE A 195 24.38 1.53 -3.80
CA ILE A 195 23.40 1.24 -4.86
C ILE A 195 23.26 2.42 -5.82
N PRO A 196 23.51 2.22 -7.13
CA PRO A 196 23.39 3.28 -8.12
C PRO A 196 21.97 3.88 -8.18
N PRO A 197 21.84 5.20 -8.43
CA PRO A 197 20.56 5.88 -8.53
C PRO A 197 19.57 5.26 -9.52
N ARG A 198 20.07 4.60 -10.58
CA ARG A 198 19.21 3.92 -11.57
C ARG A 198 18.42 2.73 -11.00
N ILE A 199 18.90 2.11 -9.91
CA ILE A 199 18.23 0.97 -9.27
C ILE A 199 17.26 1.51 -8.21
N THR A 200 17.69 2.49 -7.39
CA THR A 200 16.83 3.13 -6.39
C THR A 200 15.66 3.88 -7.02
N ALA A 201 15.86 4.51 -8.19
CA ALA A 201 14.79 5.18 -8.94
C ALA A 201 13.64 4.24 -9.32
N LYS A 202 13.91 2.95 -9.60
CA LYS A 202 12.87 1.96 -9.93
C LYS A 202 11.96 1.62 -8.77
N LEU A 203 12.43 1.80 -7.54
CA LEU A 203 11.60 1.68 -6.34
C LEU A 203 10.79 2.96 -6.12
N ALA A 204 11.39 4.12 -6.38
CA ALA A 204 10.74 5.42 -6.20
C ALA A 204 9.63 5.69 -7.24
N ASP A 205 9.83 5.25 -8.49
CA ASP A 205 8.85 5.39 -9.57
C ASP A 205 7.74 4.32 -9.55
N GLY A 206 7.83 3.35 -8.63
CA GLY A 206 6.87 2.25 -8.48
C GLY A 206 7.00 1.14 -9.52
N THR A 207 8.05 1.15 -10.36
CA THR A 207 8.30 0.08 -11.33
C THR A 207 8.56 -1.25 -10.62
N TYR A 208 9.26 -1.22 -9.48
CA TYR A 208 9.60 -2.38 -8.67
C TYR A 208 8.90 -2.34 -7.31
N THR A 209 8.45 -3.51 -6.85
CA THR A 209 8.15 -3.71 -5.43
C THR A 209 9.45 -3.77 -4.64
N PHE A 210 9.38 -3.60 -3.31
CA PHE A 210 10.57 -3.61 -2.46
C PHE A 210 11.33 -4.94 -2.54
N GLU A 211 10.62 -6.06 -2.67
CA GLU A 211 11.17 -7.41 -2.78
C GLU A 211 12.01 -7.53 -4.07
N LYS A 212 11.43 -7.12 -5.20
CA LYS A 212 12.12 -7.11 -6.50
C LYS A 212 13.31 -6.15 -6.53
N TYR A 213 13.20 -5.04 -5.80
CA TYR A 213 14.30 -4.11 -5.61
C TYR A 213 15.47 -4.76 -4.85
N LEU A 214 15.20 -5.47 -3.74
CA LEU A 214 16.26 -6.17 -3.00
C LEU A 214 16.91 -7.29 -3.83
N ASP A 215 16.17 -7.99 -4.68
CA ASP A 215 16.73 -8.98 -5.61
C ASP A 215 17.72 -8.35 -6.61
N GLU A 216 17.38 -7.18 -7.18
CA GLU A 216 18.27 -6.46 -8.09
C GLU A 216 19.49 -5.90 -7.35
N VAL A 217 19.31 -5.37 -6.14
CA VAL A 217 20.39 -4.93 -5.26
C VAL A 217 21.36 -6.06 -4.96
N ALA A 218 20.85 -7.21 -4.52
CA ALA A 218 21.66 -8.40 -4.26
C ALA A 218 22.47 -8.79 -5.49
N THR A 219 21.81 -8.88 -6.64
CA THR A 219 22.45 -9.19 -7.92
C THR A 219 23.55 -8.20 -8.29
N TYR A 220 23.35 -6.91 -7.99
CA TYR A 220 24.32 -5.87 -8.27
C TYR A 220 25.55 -5.97 -7.36
N LEU A 221 25.34 -6.16 -6.06
CA LEU A 221 26.40 -6.31 -5.06
C LEU A 221 27.24 -7.58 -5.32
N ASP A 222 26.58 -8.70 -5.65
CA ASP A 222 27.25 -9.97 -5.93
C ASP A 222 28.11 -9.92 -7.22
N LYS A 223 27.74 -9.07 -8.19
CA LYS A 223 28.50 -8.91 -9.45
C LYS A 223 29.78 -8.08 -9.30
N GLY A 224 29.95 -7.37 -8.18
CA GLY A 224 31.08 -6.47 -7.93
C GLY A 224 31.05 -5.18 -8.78
N LYS A 225 31.71 -4.12 -8.29
CA LYS A 225 31.83 -2.84 -9.02
C LYS A 225 32.71 -3.05 -10.26
N VAL A 226 32.11 -3.06 -11.45
CA VAL A 226 32.84 -2.91 -12.72
C VAL A 226 33.28 -1.45 -12.83
N VAL A 227 34.51 -1.16 -12.40
CA VAL A 227 35.14 0.13 -12.71
C VAL A 227 35.32 0.15 -14.22
N ALA A 228 34.65 1.09 -14.89
CA ALA A 228 34.90 1.32 -16.31
C ALA A 228 36.39 1.61 -16.46
N SER A 229 37.13 0.69 -17.10
CA SER A 229 38.50 0.95 -17.49
C SER A 229 38.48 2.22 -18.33
N VAL A 230 39.10 3.30 -17.83
CA VAL A 230 39.43 4.45 -18.66
C VAL A 230 40.12 3.87 -19.87
N LYS A 231 39.50 3.92 -21.06
CA LYS A 231 40.21 3.59 -22.29
C LYS A 231 41.39 4.55 -22.29
N PRO A 232 42.66 4.08 -22.23
CA PRO A 232 43.76 5.00 -22.37
C PRO A 232 43.55 5.70 -23.71
N ASN A 233 43.38 7.03 -23.67
CA ASN A 233 43.47 7.83 -24.89
C ASN A 233 44.75 7.36 -25.57
N ALA A 234 44.64 6.94 -26.83
CA ALA A 234 45.75 6.35 -27.58
C ALA A 234 46.98 7.25 -27.42
N THR A 235 47.90 6.87 -26.54
CA THR A 235 49.18 7.55 -26.40
C THR A 235 49.90 7.30 -27.72
N LYS A 236 50.09 8.36 -28.51
CA LYS A 236 50.90 8.33 -29.72
C LYS A 236 52.28 7.81 -29.31
N ASP A 237 52.70 6.69 -29.88
CA ASP A 237 53.98 6.06 -29.56
C ASP A 237 55.12 7.04 -29.90
N LEU A 238 55.81 7.51 -28.86
CA LEU A 238 56.89 8.49 -28.97
C LEU A 238 58.21 7.85 -29.44
N ASN A 239 58.30 6.52 -29.50
CA ASN A 239 59.51 5.83 -29.98
C ASN A 239 59.72 5.97 -31.50
N GLY A 240 58.76 6.54 -32.24
CA GLY A 240 58.89 6.87 -33.66
C GLY A 240 59.28 8.33 -33.93
N ALA A 241 59.37 9.19 -32.92
CA ALA A 241 59.70 10.60 -33.09
C ALA A 241 61.22 10.80 -33.22
N ASN A 242 61.78 10.39 -34.36
CA ASN A 242 63.13 10.78 -34.74
C ASN A 242 63.19 12.30 -34.93
N GLY A 243 64.01 12.97 -34.12
CA GLY A 243 64.29 14.40 -34.23
C GLY A 243 64.90 14.72 -35.60
N SER A 244 64.08 15.22 -36.52
CA SER A 244 64.54 15.75 -37.80
C SER A 244 65.26 17.07 -37.56
N SER A 245 66.49 17.19 -38.07
CA SER A 245 67.31 18.40 -38.06
C SER A 245 66.87 19.47 -39.08
N ASN A 246 65.63 19.39 -39.57
CA ASN A 246 65.05 20.35 -40.50
C ASN A 246 63.74 20.90 -39.91
N PRO A 247 63.66 22.20 -39.53
CA PRO A 247 62.43 22.77 -39.01
C PRO A 247 61.40 22.84 -40.13
N ALA A 248 60.35 22.02 -40.06
CA ALA A 248 59.23 22.13 -40.98
C ALA A 248 58.46 23.42 -40.67
N THR A 249 58.52 24.37 -41.59
CA THR A 249 57.65 25.54 -41.62
C THR A 249 56.25 25.12 -42.11
N ALA A 250 55.24 25.53 -41.34
CA ALA A 250 53.80 25.56 -41.64
C ALA A 250 52.95 24.32 -41.26
N GLU A 251 52.17 24.56 -40.21
CA GLU A 251 50.74 24.28 -40.02
C GLU A 251 50.22 22.85 -39.82
N ASN A 252 49.45 22.73 -38.73
CA ASN A 252 48.61 21.62 -38.30
C ASN A 252 49.32 20.38 -37.74
N ASP A 253 49.78 20.49 -36.49
CA ASP A 253 49.41 19.48 -35.50
C ASP A 253 49.41 20.14 -34.12
N LYS A 254 48.26 20.11 -33.46
CA LYS A 254 48.06 20.61 -32.10
C LYS A 254 49.10 19.94 -31.21
N GLN A 255 50.08 20.71 -30.73
CA GLN A 255 50.81 20.34 -29.52
C GLN A 255 49.76 20.14 -28.44
N GLY A 256 49.41 18.89 -28.15
CA GLY A 256 48.59 18.56 -27.01
C GLY A 256 49.31 19.08 -25.78
N GLU A 257 48.69 20.02 -25.08
CA GLU A 257 49.12 20.40 -23.73
C GLU A 257 49.30 19.13 -22.91
N LEU A 258 50.52 18.91 -22.44
CA LEU A 258 50.79 17.88 -21.44
C LEU A 258 50.13 18.33 -20.15
N ASP A 259 48.94 17.80 -19.89
CA ASP A 259 48.24 18.02 -18.62
C ASP A 259 48.87 17.17 -17.52
N TYR A 260 49.76 17.79 -16.75
CA TYR A 260 50.44 17.17 -15.61
C TYR A 260 49.52 17.01 -14.38
N SER A 261 48.27 17.48 -14.40
CA SER A 261 47.35 17.35 -13.25
C SER A 261 46.86 15.92 -13.00
N GLN A 262 47.16 14.98 -13.89
CA GLN A 262 46.77 13.57 -13.80
C GLN A 262 47.92 12.64 -13.37
N GLN A 263 49.12 13.16 -13.07
CA GLN A 263 50.18 12.36 -12.46
C GLN A 263 50.01 12.33 -10.93
N ALA A 264 49.33 11.28 -10.43
CA ALA A 264 49.40 10.92 -9.02
C ALA A 264 50.75 10.22 -8.75
N PHE A 265 51.48 10.68 -7.72
CA PHE A 265 52.72 10.07 -7.22
C PHE A 265 52.45 8.79 -6.43
#